data_AF-A0A920MUP3-F1
#
_entry.id   AF-A0A920MUP3-F1
#
_cell.length_a   1.000
_cell.length_b   1.000
_cell.length_c   1.000
_cell.angle_alpha   90.00
_cell.angle_beta   90.00
_cell.angle_gamma   90.00
#
_symmetry.space_group_name_H-M   'P 1'
#
loop_
_entity.id
_entity.type
_entity.pdbx_description
1 polymer ?
#
loop_
_entity_poly.entity_id
_entity_poly.type
_entity_poly.pdbx_seq_one_letter_code
_entity_poly.pdbx_strand_id
1 'polypeptide(L)'
;MDLNKLKTVASSILRDEGQELIDASSRISSTVVKACGLIINHPGKIVICGMGKSGLIAQKIAATLCSIGNKAVFLHALKLPMVI
;
A
#
# COMPACT_ATOMS: atom_id res chain seq x y z
N MET A 1 23.29 -7.59 23.55
CA MET A 1 22.19 -6.73 23.05
C MET A 1 21.36 -6.33 24.26
N ASP A 2 21.30 -5.04 24.60
CA ASP A 2 20.63 -4.55 25.82
C ASP A 2 19.11 -4.52 25.62
N LEU A 3 18.38 -5.26 26.46
CA LEU A 3 16.92 -5.39 26.41
C LEU A 3 16.21 -4.05 26.68
N ASN A 4 16.78 -3.19 27.52
CA ASN A 4 16.23 -1.86 27.77
C ASN A 4 16.36 -0.96 26.53
N LYS A 5 17.49 -1.07 25.83
CA LYS A 5 17.70 -0.38 24.54
C LYS A 5 16.73 -0.86 23.47
N LEU A 6 16.45 -2.17 23.39
CA LEU A 6 15.49 -2.72 22.44
C LEU A 6 14.08 -2.17 22.68
N LYS A 7 13.63 -2.11 23.94
CA LYS A 7 12.32 -1.56 24.30
C LYS A 7 12.18 -0.11 23.84
N THR A 8 13.16 0.73 24.13
CA THR A 8 13.15 2.14 23.72
C THR A 8 13.13 2.30 22.21
N VAL A 9 13.93 1.53 21.47
CA VAL A 9 13.96 1.57 20.00
C VAL A 9 12.63 1.15 19.40
N ALA A 10 12.04 0.04 19.86
CA ALA A 10 10.75 -0.44 19.36
C ALA A 10 9.63 0.58 19.62
N SER A 11 9.59 1.17 20.82
CA SER A 11 8.63 2.23 21.14
C SER A 11 8.82 3.49 20.30
N SER A 12 10.07 3.87 19.96
CA SER A 12 10.34 5.00 19.07
C SER A 12 9.81 4.73 17.66
N ILE A 13 10.14 3.57 17.07
CA ILE A 13 9.70 3.21 15.71
C ILE A 13 8.18 3.26 15.58
N LEU A 14 7.46 2.68 16.53
CA LEU A 14 5.99 2.70 16.51
C LEU A 14 5.41 4.10 16.67
N ARG A 15 6.06 4.96 17.47
CA ARG A 15 5.64 6.36 17.60
C ARG A 15 5.89 7.13 16.30
N ASP A 16 7.03 6.93 15.66
CA ASP A 16 7.40 7.59 14.41
C ASP A 16 6.44 7.15 13.28
N GLU A 17 6.15 5.85 13.16
CA GLU A 17 5.14 5.36 12.20
C GLU A 17 3.74 5.93 12.48
N GLY A 18 3.36 6.07 13.75
CA GLY A 18 2.10 6.70 14.15
C GLY A 18 2.03 8.17 13.73
N GLN A 19 3.12 8.92 13.90
CA GLN A 19 3.19 10.32 13.48
C GLN A 19 3.09 10.45 11.96
N GLU A 20 3.75 9.56 11.20
CA GLU A 20 3.66 9.56 9.73
C GLU A 20 2.22 9.32 9.23
N LEU A 21 1.42 8.53 9.95
CA LEU A 21 0.00 8.36 9.62
C LEU A 21 -0.81 9.65 9.86
N ILE A 22 -0.53 10.37 10.94
CA ILE A 22 -1.15 11.67 11.22
C ILE A 22 -0.75 12.66 10.13
N ASP A 23 0.53 12.73 9.79
CA ASP A 23 1.03 13.64 8.75
C ASP A 23 0.45 13.26 7.37
N ALA A 24 0.30 11.97 7.08
CA ALA A 24 -0.34 11.50 5.85
C ALA A 24 -1.81 11.93 5.74
N SER A 25 -2.54 12.02 6.86
CA SER A 25 -3.94 12.46 6.85
C SER A 25 -4.09 13.87 6.26
N SER A 26 -3.11 14.75 6.49
CA SER A 26 -3.09 16.12 5.93
C SER A 26 -2.85 16.17 4.41
N ARG A 27 -2.32 15.09 3.82
CA ARG A 27 -2.02 14.98 2.39
C ARG A 27 -3.19 14.39 1.58
N ILE A 28 -4.26 13.96 2.25
CA ILE A 28 -5.47 13.47 1.57
C ILE A 28 -6.14 14.65 0.87
N SER A 29 -6.01 14.67 -0.45
CA SER A 29 -6.55 15.71 -1.33
C SER A 29 -7.60 15.15 -2.29
N SER A 30 -8.18 16.04 -3.11
CA SER A 30 -9.15 15.67 -4.15
C SER A 30 -8.63 14.61 -5.14
N THR A 31 -7.31 14.51 -5.32
CA THR A 31 -6.68 13.48 -6.17
C THR A 31 -6.97 12.06 -5.66
N VAL A 32 -6.95 11.85 -4.34
CA VAL A 32 -7.25 10.54 -3.74
C VAL A 32 -8.71 10.18 -3.99
N VAL A 33 -9.63 11.12 -3.76
CA VAL A 33 -11.07 10.93 -4.00
C VAL A 33 -11.33 10.59 -5.46
N LYS A 34 -10.69 11.31 -6.39
CA LYS A 34 -10.80 11.05 -7.83
C LYS A 34 -10.29 9.65 -8.19
N ALA A 35 -9.14 9.24 -7.64
CA ALA A 35 -8.60 7.90 -7.87
C ALA A 35 -9.54 6.79 -7.36
N CYS A 36 -10.13 6.97 -6.18
CA CYS A 36 -11.15 6.06 -5.64
C CYS A 36 -12.37 5.97 -6.57
N GLY A 37 -12.85 7.11 -7.09
CA GLY A 37 -13.95 7.15 -8.04
C GLY A 37 -13.64 6.41 -9.34
N LEU A 38 -12.42 6.50 -9.85
CA LEU A 38 -11.98 5.73 -11.02
C LEU A 38 -11.96 4.22 -10.73
N ILE A 39 -11.48 3.83 -9.56
CA ILE A 39 -11.41 2.41 -9.15
C ILE A 39 -12.81 1.80 -9.02
N ILE A 40 -13.71 2.48 -8.28
CA ILE A 40 -15.08 1.97 -8.01
C ILE A 40 -15.89 1.81 -9.30
N ASN A 41 -15.72 2.72 -10.26
CA ASN A 41 -16.45 2.70 -11.52
C ASN A 41 -15.75 1.89 -12.62
N HIS A 42 -14.60 1.27 -12.34
CA HIS A 42 -13.86 0.52 -13.34
C HIS A 42 -14.46 -0.89 -13.53
N PRO A 43 -14.97 -1.24 -14.73
CA PRO A 43 -15.57 -2.56 -14.97
C PRO A 43 -14.54 -3.69 -15.17
N GLY A 44 -13.27 -3.32 -15.34
CA GLY A 44 -12.19 -4.22 -15.70
C GLY A 44 -11.41 -4.78 -14.51
N LYS A 45 -10.18 -5.22 -14.80
CA LYS A 45 -9.24 -5.72 -13.80
C LYS A 45 -8.25 -4.63 -13.43
N ILE A 46 -8.09 -4.39 -12.13
CA ILE A 46 -7.12 -3.46 -11.58
C ILE A 46 -5.78 -4.19 -11.44
N VAL A 47 -4.74 -3.67 -12.07
CA VAL A 47 -3.38 -4.18 -11.95
C VAL A 47 -2.60 -3.25 -11.03
N ILE A 48 -2.01 -3.79 -9.96
CA ILE A 48 -1.18 -3.05 -9.02
C ILE A 48 0.23 -3.57 -9.13
N CYS A 49 1.21 -2.68 -9.31
CA CYS A 49 2.61 -3.04 -9.47
C CYS A 49 3.46 -2.45 -8.35
N GLY A 50 4.60 -3.08 -8.07
CA GLY A 50 5.56 -2.57 -7.10
C GLY A 50 6.82 -3.42 -7.03
N MET A 51 7.86 -2.88 -6.37
CA MET A 51 9.13 -3.56 -6.11
C MET A 51 9.48 -3.49 -4.63
N GLY A 52 10.21 -4.49 -4.14
CA GLY A 52 10.66 -4.56 -2.76
C GLY A 52 9.50 -4.46 -1.75
N LYS A 53 9.68 -3.65 -0.70
CA LYS A 53 8.64 -3.43 0.33
C LYS A 53 7.34 -2.89 -0.26
N SER A 54 7.41 -2.00 -1.24
CA SER A 54 6.23 -1.47 -1.95
C SER A 54 5.49 -2.55 -2.72
N GLY A 55 6.18 -3.60 -3.17
CA GLY A 55 5.56 -4.79 -3.76
C GLY A 55 4.69 -5.57 -2.75
N LEU A 56 5.15 -5.70 -1.50
CA LEU A 56 4.37 -6.33 -0.44
C LEU A 56 3.12 -5.52 -0.10
N ILE A 57 3.23 -4.18 -0.06
CA ILE A 57 2.08 -3.30 0.15
C ILE A 57 1.11 -3.40 -1.03
N ALA A 58 1.61 -3.35 -2.27
CA ALA A 58 0.81 -3.53 -3.48
C ALA A 58 0.05 -4.86 -3.49
N GLN A 59 0.69 -5.94 -3.05
CA GLN A 59 0.06 -7.26 -2.92
C GLN A 59 -1.07 -7.26 -1.89
N LYS A 60 -0.88 -6.61 -0.74
CA LYS A 60 -1.95 -6.43 0.25
C LYS A 60 -3.11 -5.61 -0.29
N ILE A 61 -2.83 -4.51 -0.99
CA ILE A 61 -3.87 -3.67 -1.61
C ILE A 61 -4.67 -4.49 -2.62
N ALA A 62 -4.01 -5.27 -3.49
CA ALA A 62 -4.70 -6.14 -4.44
C ALA A 62 -5.62 -7.16 -3.74
N ALA A 63 -5.14 -7.78 -2.66
CA ALA A 63 -5.96 -8.70 -1.86
C ALA A 63 -7.17 -7.99 -1.22
N THR A 64 -6.97 -6.78 -0.67
CA THR A 64 -8.06 -5.97 -0.10
C THR A 64 -9.10 -5.60 -1.16
N LEU A 65 -8.67 -5.12 -2.34
CA LEU A 65 -9.59 -4.79 -3.43
C LEU A 65 -10.41 -6.01 -3.88
N CYS A 66 -9.79 -7.19 -3.98
CA CYS A 66 -10.49 -8.45 -4.21
C CYS A 66 -11.53 -8.77 -3.14
N SER A 67 -11.19 -8.55 -1.86
CA SER A 67 -12.10 -8.84 -0.74
C SER A 67 -13.36 -7.97 -0.71
N ILE A 68 -13.31 -6.78 -1.33
CA ILE A 68 -14.46 -5.86 -1.43
C ILE A 68 -15.14 -5.89 -2.81
N GLY A 69 -14.86 -6.92 -3.62
CA GLY A 69 -15.58 -7.20 -4.87
C GLY A 69 -14.93 -6.67 -6.16
N ASN A 70 -13.79 -5.99 -6.08
CA ASN A 70 -13.07 -5.54 -7.28
C ASN A 70 -12.17 -6.65 -7.83
N LYS A 71 -12.08 -6.79 -9.16
CA LYS A 71 -11.11 -7.71 -9.76
C LYS A 71 -9.72 -7.08 -9.72
N ALA A 72 -8.85 -7.47 -8.80
CA ALA A 72 -7.49 -6.92 -8.68
C ALA A 72 -6.39 -8.00 -8.74
N VAL A 73 -5.20 -7.63 -9.24
CA VAL A 73 -4.02 -8.51 -9.28
C VAL A 73 -2.74 -7.72 -9.03
N PHE A 74 -1.79 -8.34 -8.33
CA PHE A 74 -0.45 -7.80 -8.16
C PHE A 74 0.49 -8.28 -9.28
N LEU A 75 1.22 -7.37 -9.92
CA LEU A 75 2.27 -7.66 -10.88
C LEU A 75 3.63 -7.22 -10.31
N HIS A 76 4.53 -8.19 -10.14
CA HIS A 76 5.87 -7.92 -9.62
C HIS A 76 6.75 -7.26 -10.69
N ALA A 77 7.22 -6.03 -10.48
CA ALA A 77 7.82 -5.25 -11.57
C ALA A 77 9.17 -5.79 -12.11
N LEU A 78 9.92 -6.59 -11.33
CA LEU A 78 11.11 -7.33 -11.85
C LEU A 78 10.74 -8.51 -12.75
N LYS A 79 9.48 -8.94 -12.76
CA LYS A 79 8.95 -10.02 -13.60
C LYS A 79 7.93 -9.40 -14.55
N LEU A 80 8.42 -8.56 -15.46
CA LEU A 80 7.72 -8.33 -16.72
C LEU A 80 7.96 -9.57 -17.57
N PRO A 81 6.99 -10.48 -17.77
CA PRO A 81 6.97 -11.17 -19.04
C PRO A 81 6.82 -10.06 -20.08
N MET A 82 7.84 -9.92 -20.92
CA MET A 82 7.68 -9.31 -22.23
C MET A 82 6.40 -9.90 -22.83
N VAL A 83 5.48 -9.05 -23.31
CA VAL A 83 4.09 -9.32 -23.72
C VAL A 83 3.03 -9.00 -22.65
N ILE A 84 2.63 -7.73 -22.63
CA ILE A 84 1.23 -7.30 -22.46
C ILE A 84 0.87 -6.48 -23.70
#